data_AF-A0A7C5Y3B5-F1
#
_entry.id   AF-A0A7C5Y3B5-F1
#
_cell.length_a   1.000
_cell.length_b   1.000
_cell.length_c   1.000
_cell.angle_alpha   90.00
_cell.angle_beta   90.00
_cell.angle_gamma   90.00
#
_symmetry.space_group_name_H-M   'P 1'
#
loop_
_entity.id
_entity.type
_entity.pdbx_description
1 polymer ?
#
loop_
_entity_poly.entity_id
_entity_poly.type
_entity_poly.pdbx_seq_one_letter_code
_entity_poly.pdbx_strand_id
1 'polypeptide(L)' 'MSVSYKRKKASLKACMSCRALVEREVEVCPYCGSKEFTEEWSGVIITIDPENSELAKALSITGKGRYAVKLE' A
#
# COMPACT_ATOMS: atom_id res chain seq x y z
N MET A 1 25.91 3.29 -23.08
CA MET A 1 25.50 3.52 -21.67
C MET A 1 24.05 3.11 -21.47
N SER A 2 23.79 1.84 -21.17
CA SER A 2 22.51 1.40 -20.63
C SER A 2 22.61 1.47 -19.12
N VAL A 3 22.14 2.57 -18.53
CA VAL A 3 22.00 2.67 -17.07
C VAL A 3 20.90 1.70 -16.67
N SER A 4 21.27 0.45 -16.37
CA SER A 4 20.38 -0.50 -15.69
C SER A 4 20.18 0.01 -14.27
N TYR A 5 19.23 0.94 -14.13
CA TYR A 5 18.62 1.27 -12.85
C TYR A 5 17.93 -0.02 -12.37
N LYS A 6 18.68 -0.88 -11.67
CA LYS A 6 18.10 -2.01 -10.93
C LYS A 6 17.14 -1.39 -9.92
N ARG A 7 15.85 -1.32 -10.28
CA ARG A 7 14.77 -0.96 -9.35
C ARG A 7 14.95 -1.87 -8.15
N LYS A 8 15.36 -1.33 -7.00
CA LYS A 8 15.21 -2.04 -5.73
C LYS A 8 13.73 -2.41 -5.65
N LYS A 9 13.42 -3.71 -5.74
CA LYS A 9 12.06 -4.23 -5.61
C LYS A 9 11.47 -3.59 -4.35
N ALA A 10 10.30 -2.98 -4.45
CA ALA A 10 9.70 -2.32 -3.29
C ALA A 10 9.63 -3.32 -2.14
N SER A 11 10.16 -2.93 -0.98
CA SER A 11 10.18 -3.76 0.25
C SER A 11 8.78 -3.97 0.85
N LEU A 12 7.75 -3.48 0.16
CA LEU A 12 6.37 -3.47 0.60
C LEU A 12 5.54 -4.47 -0.19
N LYS A 13 4.58 -5.08 0.49
CA LYS A 13 3.49 -5.86 -0.09
C LYS A 13 2.16 -5.14 0.17
N ALA A 14 1.20 -5.30 -0.73
CA ALA A 14 -0.12 -4.71 -0.61
C ALA A 14 -1.11 -5.73 -0.03
N CYS A 15 -1.91 -5.33 0.95
CA CYS A 15 -3.03 -6.13 1.42
C CYS A 15 -4.10 -6.21 0.33
N MET A 16 -4.56 -7.42 0.00
CA MET A 16 -5.57 -7.58 -1.05
C MET A 16 -6.95 -7.06 -0.62
N SER A 17 -7.22 -7.05 0.68
CA SER A 17 -8.52 -6.64 1.21
C SER A 17 -8.67 -5.12 1.35
N CYS A 18 -7.64 -4.40 1.81
CA CYS A 18 -7.72 -2.95 2.08
C CYS A 18 -6.67 -2.12 1.33
N ARG A 19 -5.83 -2.75 0.49
CA ARG A 19 -4.78 -2.11 -0.33
C ARG A 19 -3.66 -1.44 0.47
N ALA A 20 -3.62 -1.58 1.79
CA ALA A 20 -2.55 -1.05 2.62
C ALA A 20 -1.19 -1.67 2.23
N LEU A 21 -0.18 -0.82 2.08
CA LEU A 21 1.19 -1.23 1.85
C LEU A 21 1.90 -1.41 3.19
N VAL A 22 2.34 -2.63 3.43
CA VAL A 22 3.02 -3.04 4.66
C VAL A 22 4.36 -3.69 4.33
N GLU A 23 5.24 -3.78 5.32
CA GLU A 23 6.50 -4.50 5.17
C GLU A 23 6.27 -5.99 4.95
N ARG A 24 7.19 -6.65 4.25
CA ARG A 24 7.06 -8.07 3.87
C ARG A 24 6.93 -9.00 5.08
N GLU A 25 7.55 -8.65 6.20
CA GLU A 25 7.52 -9.39 7.46
C GLU A 25 6.16 -9.39 8.16
N VAL A 26 5.26 -8.47 7.81
CA VAL A 26 3.94 -8.36 8.44
C VAL A 26 3.04 -9.53 8.04
N GLU A 27 2.75 -10.45 8.96
CA GLU A 27 1.89 -11.62 8.67
C GLU A 27 0.40 -11.30 8.65
N VAL A 28 -0.03 -10.29 9.40
CA VAL A 28 -1.44 -9.88 9.55
C VAL A 28 -1.55 -8.38 9.31
N CYS A 29 -2.47 -7.96 8.45
CA CYS A 29 -2.64 -6.56 8.10
C CYS A 29 -3.09 -5.76 9.34
N PRO A 30 -2.35 -4.73 9.78
CA PRO A 30 -2.69 -3.95 10.97
C PRO A 30 -3.93 -3.05 10.75
N TYR A 31 -4.36 -2.87 9.49
CA TYR A 31 -5.50 -2.03 9.15
C TYR A 31 -6.83 -2.79 9.08
N CYS A 32 -6.83 -4.06 8.68
CA CYS A 32 -8.06 -4.83 8.46
C CYS A 32 -8.02 -6.27 9.00
N GLY A 33 -6.90 -6.75 9.52
CA GLY A 33 -6.74 -8.11 10.04
C GLY A 33 -6.59 -9.21 8.99
N SER A 34 -6.62 -8.88 7.70
CA SER A 34 -6.41 -9.85 6.61
C SER A 34 -4.97 -10.39 6.59
N LYS A 35 -4.81 -11.65 6.17
CA LYS A 35 -3.51 -12.31 5.94
C LYS A 35 -3.15 -12.42 4.46
N GLU A 36 -4.01 -11.88 3.60
CA GLU A 36 -3.88 -11.97 2.16
C GLU A 36 -3.17 -10.74 1.59
N PHE A 37 -2.03 -10.99 0.93
CA PHE A 37 -1.16 -9.95 0.39
C PHE A 37 -0.66 -10.30 -1.01
N THR A 38 -0.42 -9.27 -1.82
CA THR A 38 0.26 -9.37 -3.12
C THR A 38 1.55 -8.54 -3.12
N GLU A 39 2.59 -9.05 -3.77
CA GLU A 39 3.81 -8.28 -4.07
C GLU A 39 3.66 -7.47 -5.36
N GLU A 40 2.67 -7.79 -6.19
CA GLU A 40 2.42 -7.14 -7.46
C GLU A 40 1.34 -6.07 -7.28
N TRP A 41 1.80 -4.84 -7.13
CA TRP A 41 0.94 -3.68 -6.96
C TRP A 41 1.59 -2.48 -7.63
N SER A 42 0.76 -1.52 -8.03
CA SER A 42 1.20 -0.33 -8.75
C SER A 42 0.47 0.92 -8.26
N GLY A 43 1.21 2.04 -8.28
CA GLY A 43 0.74 3.33 -7.75
C GLY A 43 0.73 3.35 -6.22
N VAL A 44 1.08 4.50 -5.65
CA VAL A 44 1.10 4.71 -4.20
C VAL A 44 0.31 5.95 -3.83
N ILE A 45 -0.57 5.81 -2.83
CA ILE A 45 -1.25 6.91 -2.16
C ILE A 45 -0.69 6.97 -0.75
N ILE A 46 -0.29 8.16 -0.31
CA ILE A 46 0.22 8.39 1.04
C ILE A 46 -0.79 9.26 1.77
N THR A 47 -1.47 8.67 2.75
CA THR A 47 -2.46 9.35 3.57
C THR A 47 -1.78 9.85 4.84
N ILE A 48 -1.53 11.16 4.90
CA ILE A 48 -0.89 11.82 6.06
C ILE A 48 -1.94 12.15 7.11
N ASP A 49 -3.11 12.65 6.68
CA ASP A 49 -4.21 13.00 7.55
C ASP A 49 -5.56 12.60 6.94
N PRO A 50 -6.14 11.45 7.37
CA PRO A 50 -7.37 10.92 6.77
C PRO A 50 -8.60 11.78 7.08
N GLU A 51 -8.61 12.49 8.22
CA GLU A 51 -9.75 13.30 8.64
C GLU A 51 -9.94 14.55 7.77
N ASN A 52 -8.84 15.17 7.36
CA ASN A 52 -8.85 16.35 6.49
C ASN A 52 -8.67 16.04 5.00
N SER A 53 -8.43 14.78 4.62
CA SER A 53 -8.23 14.39 3.22
C SER A 53 -9.53 13.94 2.56
N GLU A 54 -10.01 14.72 1.58
CA GLU A 54 -11.16 14.32 0.75
C GLU A 54 -10.87 13.05 -0.05
N LEU A 55 -9.62 12.88 -0.49
CA LEU A 55 -9.15 11.68 -1.18
C LEU A 55 -9.24 10.44 -0.29
N ALA A 56 -8.84 10.55 0.98
CA ALA A 56 -8.96 9.46 1.93
C ALA A 56 -10.43 9.10 2.20
N LYS A 57 -11.31 10.10 2.33
CA LYS A 57 -12.76 9.90 2.51
C LYS A 57 -13.37 9.18 1.31
N ALA A 58 -13.05 9.63 0.08
CA ALA A 58 -13.53 9.01 -1.15
C ALA A 58 -13.09 7.53 -1.27
N LEU A 59 -11.89 7.21 -0.78
CA LEU A 59 -11.34 5.85 -0.79
C LEU A 59 -11.68 5.04 0.47
N SER A 60 -12.49 5.59 1.39
CA SER A 60 -12.80 4.99 2.69
C SER A 60 -11.55 4.57 3.49
N ILE A 61 -10.46 5.33 3.34
CA ILE A 61 -9.21 5.13 4.07
C ILE A 61 -9.31 5.84 5.42
N THR A 62 -9.37 5.05 6.49
CA THR A 62 -9.45 5.55 7.87
C THR A 62 -8.08 5.64 8.55
N GLY A 63 -7.06 4.99 8.00
CA GLY A 63 -5.72 4.93 8.56
C GLY A 63 -4.74 5.90 7.90
N LYS A 64 -3.79 6.41 8.70
CA LYS A 64 -2.57 7.03 8.19
C LYS A 64 -1.68 5.92 7.64
N GLY A 65 -1.12 6.10 6.45
CA GLY A 65 -0.32 5.05 5.84
C GLY A 65 -0.13 5.17 4.34
N ARG A 66 0.46 4.13 3.77
CA ARG A 66 0.68 3.99 2.33
C ARG A 66 -0.31 2.96 1.79
N TYR A 67 -0.93 3.24 0.66
CA TYR A 67 -1.92 2.38 0.03
C TYR A 67 -1.60 2.22 -1.46
N ALA A 68 -1.86 1.03 -2.00
CA ALA A 68 -1.74 0.74 -3.42
C ALA A 68 -2.94 1.29 -4.19
N VAL A 69 -2.69 1.85 -5.38
CA VAL A 69 -3.77 2.27 -6.29
C VAL A 69 -4.38 1.06 -6.99
N LYS A 70 -3.51 0.20 -7.53
CA LYS A 70 -3.87 -1.01 -8.28
C LYS A 70 -3.16 -2.22 -7.69
N LEU A 71 -3.90 -3.33 -7.58
CA LEU A 71 -3.38 -4.66 -7.30
C LEU A 71 -3.43 -5.44 -8.62
N GLU A 72 -2.38 -6.19 -8.92
CA GLU A 72 -2.38 -7.20 -10.00
C GLU A 72 -2.57 -8.60 -9.41
#